data_AF-A0A2N0KJZ3-F1
#
_entry.id   AF-A0A2N0KJZ3-F1
#
_cell.length_a   1.000
_cell.length_b   1.000
_cell.length_c   1.000
_cell.angle_alpha   90.00
_cell.angle_beta   90.00
_cell.angle_gamma   90.00
#
_symmetry.space_group_name_H-M   'P 1'
#
loop_
_entity.id
_entity.type
_entity.pdbx_description
1 polymer ?
#
loop_
_entity_poly.entity_id
_entity_poly.type
_entity_poly.pdbx_seq_one_letter_code
_entity_poly.pdbx_strand_id
1 'polypeptide(L)'
;MNLLFWTGSKSQELTQAVRANLESEFKVGPESLAKLSSLEKNGKFAGRKVRFIRIFDPALISNSDGSKLKYQDFQETEDREALRFEGHIELNGPIYLADRRPKVANGLTQDSD
;
A
#
# COMPACT_ATOMS: atom_id res chain seq x y z
N MET A 1 20.70 -14.00 17.32
CA MET A 1 20.98 -13.82 15.88
C MET A 1 19.68 -13.53 15.16
N ASN A 2 19.56 -12.35 14.55
CA ASN A 2 19.06 -12.15 13.19
C ASN A 2 19.24 -10.67 12.83
N LEU A 3 20.28 -10.42 12.03
CA LEU A 3 20.54 -9.17 11.35
C LEU A 3 19.44 -8.98 10.30
N LEU A 4 18.40 -8.20 10.60
CA LEU A 4 17.44 -7.79 9.59
C LEU A 4 18.00 -6.59 8.85
N PHE A 5 18.60 -6.93 7.72
CA PHE A 5 19.19 -6.06 6.72
C PHE A 5 18.28 -4.87 6.42
N TRP A 6 18.75 -3.72 6.87
CA TRP A 6 18.37 -2.41 6.35
C TRP A 6 18.77 -2.35 4.87
N THR A 7 17.79 -2.39 3.98
CA THR A 7 17.94 -1.92 2.60
C THR A 7 16.72 -1.07 2.25
N GLY A 8 16.99 0.21 1.98
CA GLY A 8 15.97 1.23 1.81
C GLY A 8 15.05 1.01 0.61
N SER A 9 13.86 1.60 0.72
CA SER A 9 13.09 2.27 -0.33
C SER A 9 13.01 1.57 -1.69
N LYS A 10 13.01 0.24 -1.75
CA LYS A 10 12.67 -0.52 -2.96
C LYS A 10 11.30 -1.11 -2.76
N SER A 11 10.52 -1.20 -3.84
CA SER A 11 9.26 -1.94 -3.85
C SER A 11 9.49 -3.37 -3.33
N GLN A 12 8.72 -3.80 -2.33
CA GLN A 12 8.81 -5.13 -1.72
C GLN A 12 7.48 -5.86 -1.83
N GLU A 13 7.53 -7.19 -1.88
CA GLU A 13 6.36 -8.04 -1.70
C GLU A 13 5.70 -7.80 -0.34
N LEU A 14 4.39 -8.01 -0.28
CA LEU A 14 3.64 -7.89 0.98
C LEU A 14 4.06 -8.98 1.96
N THR A 15 4.41 -8.57 3.19
CA THR A 15 4.62 -9.51 4.29
C THR A 15 3.34 -10.30 4.60
N GLN A 16 3.48 -11.50 5.16
CA GLN A 16 2.34 -12.34 5.52
C GLN A 16 1.35 -11.62 6.46
N ALA A 17 1.87 -10.84 7.42
CA ALA A 17 1.03 -10.08 8.36
C ALA A 17 0.19 -9.01 7.64
N VAL A 18 0.79 -8.29 6.68
CA VAL A 18 0.08 -7.29 5.87
C VAL A 18 -0.95 -7.95 4.97
N ARG A 19 -0.62 -9.09 4.34
CA ARG A 19 -1.59 -9.88 3.55
C ARG A 19 -2.80 -10.29 4.39
N ALA A 20 -2.56 -10.91 5.53
CA ALA A 20 -3.63 -11.34 6.43
C ALA A 20 -4.51 -10.17 6.92
N ASN A 21 -3.90 -9.01 7.18
CA ASN A 21 -4.66 -7.80 7.54
C ASN A 21 -5.55 -7.33 6.37
N LEU A 22 -5.03 -7.29 5.14
CA LEU A 22 -5.81 -6.93 3.95
C LEU A 22 -6.95 -7.91 3.64
N GLU A 23 -6.73 -9.21 3.80
CA GLU A 23 -7.78 -10.23 3.63
C GLU A 23 -8.89 -10.06 4.68
N SER A 24 -8.49 -9.89 5.95
CA SER A 24 -9.44 -9.87 7.06
C SER A 24 -10.24 -8.57 7.14
N GLU A 25 -9.59 -7.41 7.02
CA GLU A 25 -10.24 -6.09 7.16
C GLU A 25 -10.86 -5.58 5.85
N PHE A 26 -10.13 -5.71 4.73
CA PHE A 26 -10.52 -5.09 3.45
C PHE A 26 -11.08 -6.09 2.42
N LYS A 27 -11.14 -7.38 2.78
CA LYS A 27 -11.63 -8.48 1.95
C LYS A 27 -10.94 -8.57 0.59
N VAL A 28 -9.65 -8.26 0.55
CA VAL A 28 -8.85 -8.37 -0.68
C VAL A 28 -8.54 -9.84 -0.93
N GLY A 29 -8.87 -10.35 -2.12
CA GLY A 29 -8.63 -11.75 -2.46
C GLY A 29 -7.14 -12.08 -2.70
N PRO A 30 -6.74 -13.35 -2.55
CA PRO A 30 -5.34 -13.78 -2.66
C PRO A 30 -4.72 -13.47 -4.04
N GLU A 31 -5.50 -13.59 -5.11
CA GLU A 31 -5.04 -13.24 -6.47
C GLU A 31 -4.74 -11.75 -6.63
N SER A 32 -5.51 -10.88 -5.99
CA SER A 32 -5.25 -9.44 -5.99
C SER A 32 -4.02 -9.14 -5.13
N LEU A 33 -3.86 -9.78 -3.97
CA LEU A 33 -2.71 -9.60 -3.09
C LEU A 33 -1.39 -10.03 -3.72
N ALA A 34 -1.40 -11.03 -4.61
CA ALA A 34 -0.22 -11.46 -5.35
C ALA A 34 0.29 -10.39 -6.32
N LYS A 35 -0.57 -9.45 -6.74
CA LYS A 35 -0.23 -8.38 -7.68
C LYS A 35 0.25 -7.11 -6.98
N LEU A 36 0.01 -6.96 -5.67
CA LEU A 36 0.35 -5.74 -4.94
C LEU A 36 1.79 -5.75 -4.45
N SER A 37 2.37 -4.55 -4.39
CA SER A 37 3.67 -4.30 -3.78
C SER A 37 3.55 -3.24 -2.68
N SER A 38 4.60 -3.14 -1.85
CA SER A 38 4.65 -2.17 -0.75
C SER A 38 5.95 -1.40 -0.69
N LEU A 39 5.86 -0.18 -0.14
CA LEU A 39 6.98 0.64 0.26
C LEU A 39 6.84 0.97 1.74
N GLU A 40 7.92 0.77 2.49
CA GLU A 40 7.99 1.11 3.90
C GLU A 40 9.00 2.23 4.17
N LYS A 41 8.69 3.06 5.17
CA LYS A 41 9.59 4.11 5.66
C LYS A 41 9.49 4.22 7.18
N ASN A 42 10.62 4.26 7.86
CA ASN A 42 10.67 4.51 9.30
C ASN A 42 10.18 5.92 9.64
N GLY A 43 9.47 6.07 10.76
CA GLY A 43 9.01 7.37 11.23
C GLY A 43 8.48 7.34 12.66
N LYS A 44 7.75 8.40 13.01
CA LYS A 44 7.06 8.52 14.30
C LYS A 44 5.62 8.94 14.06
N PHE A 45 4.69 8.29 14.74
CA PHE A 45 3.27 8.64 14.77
C PHE A 45 2.82 8.79 16.21
N ALA A 46 2.25 9.95 16.55
CA ALA A 46 1.86 10.29 17.93
C ALA A 46 2.98 10.01 18.97
N GLY A 47 4.22 10.38 18.64
CA GLY A 47 5.39 10.15 19.52
C GLY A 47 5.95 8.72 19.54
N ARG A 48 5.24 7.74 18.97
CA ARG A 48 5.65 6.33 18.92
C ARG A 48 6.41 6.03 17.63
N LYS A 49 7.44 5.18 17.70
CA LYS A 49 8.18 4.72 16.51
C LYS A 49 7.28 3.78 15.70
N VAL A 50 7.16 4.04 14.40
CA VAL A 50 6.35 3.26 13.48
C VAL A 50 7.08 3.07 12.15
N ARG A 51 6.64 2.11 11.36
CA ARG A 51 6.96 1.99 9.93
C ARG A 51 5.74 2.43 9.14
N PHE A 52 5.84 3.55 8.45
CA PHE A 52 4.81 3.93 7.49
C PHE A 52 4.86 2.98 6.30
N ILE A 53 3.69 2.60 5.80
CA ILE A 53 3.55 1.65 4.70
C ILE A 53 2.60 2.22 3.64
N ARG A 54 2.95 2.01 2.38
CA ARG A 54 2.09 2.25 1.22
C ARG A 54 2.01 0.99 0.40
N ILE A 55 0.81 0.62 -0.02
CA ILE A 55 0.52 -0.58 -0.80
C ILE A 55 -0.11 -0.14 -2.10
N PHE A 56 0.45 -0.60 -3.20
CA PHE A 56 0.10 -0.14 -4.53
C PHE A 56 0.09 -1.28 -5.54
N ASP A 57 -0.60 -1.03 -6.65
CA ASP A 57 -0.66 -1.91 -7.80
C ASP A 57 0.40 -1.46 -8.83
N PRO A 58 1.52 -2.18 -8.96
CA PRO A 58 2.60 -1.77 -9.85
C PRO A 58 2.21 -1.76 -11.33
N ALA A 59 1.13 -2.46 -11.71
CA ALA A 59 0.63 -2.46 -13.09
C ALA A 59 -0.02 -1.12 -13.51
N LEU A 60 -0.33 -0.24 -12.55
CA LEU A 60 -0.96 1.06 -12.80
C LEU A 60 0.01 2.25 -12.79
N ILE A 61 1.32 2.00 -12.72
CA ILE A 61 2.33 3.06 -12.73
C ILE A 61 2.65 3.42 -14.18
N SER A 62 2.50 4.70 -14.52
CA SER A 62 2.55 5.17 -15.91
C SER A 62 3.97 5.22 -16.47
N ASN A 63 4.99 5.40 -15.62
CA ASN A 63 6.39 5.42 -16.03
C ASN A 63 7.15 4.19 -15.53
N SER A 64 7.28 3.24 -16.46
CA SER A 64 8.02 1.98 -16.43
C SER A 64 9.33 2.00 -15.65
N ASP A 65 9.27 1.84 -14.32
CA ASP A 65 10.12 0.98 -13.51
C ASP A 65 9.61 1.05 -12.06
N GLY A 66 8.54 0.31 -11.73
CA GLY A 66 7.97 0.29 -10.37
C GLY A 66 8.98 -0.09 -9.28
N SER A 67 10.16 -0.59 -9.66
CA SER A 67 11.30 -0.83 -8.77
C SER A 67 12.02 0.44 -8.29
N LYS A 68 11.83 1.58 -8.96
CA LYS A 68 12.43 2.89 -8.62
C LYS A 68 11.51 3.81 -7.82
N LEU A 69 10.25 3.41 -7.62
CA LEU A 69 9.30 4.19 -6.87
C LEU A 69 9.79 4.43 -5.44
N LYS A 70 9.68 5.67 -5.01
CA LYS A 70 9.96 6.11 -3.64
C LYS A 70 8.66 6.32 -2.90
N TYR A 71 8.76 6.23 -1.58
CA TYR A 71 7.61 6.41 -0.69
C TYR A 71 6.85 7.72 -0.96
N GLN A 72 7.54 8.80 -1.32
CA GLN A 72 6.93 10.13 -1.54
C GLN A 72 6.19 10.28 -2.87
N ASP A 73 6.47 9.44 -3.86
CA ASP A 73 5.94 9.63 -5.23
C ASP A 73 4.40 9.61 -5.23
N PHE A 74 3.77 8.77 -4.41
CA PHE A 74 2.31 8.71 -4.28
C PHE A 74 1.63 9.94 -3.61
N GLN A 75 2.36 10.99 -3.21
CA GLN A 75 1.75 12.21 -2.65
C GLN A 75 1.35 13.22 -3.74
N GLU A 76 2.11 13.30 -4.82
CA GLU A 76 2.07 14.43 -5.76
C GLU A 76 1.98 14.01 -7.24
N THR A 77 2.06 12.71 -7.56
CA THR A 77 2.09 12.22 -8.94
C THR A 77 0.76 11.65 -9.44
N GLU A 78 0.66 11.51 -10.76
CA GLU A 78 -0.42 10.79 -11.47
C GLU A 78 -0.52 9.32 -11.02
N ASP A 79 0.56 8.74 -10.47
CA ASP A 79 0.58 7.37 -9.93
C ASP A 79 -0.21 7.19 -8.63
N ARG A 80 -0.87 8.26 -8.14
CA ARG A 80 -1.79 8.17 -7.00
C ARG A 80 -2.91 7.16 -7.23
N GLU A 81 -3.30 6.91 -8.48
CA GLU A 81 -4.32 5.91 -8.82
C GLU A 81 -3.86 4.46 -8.56
N ALA A 82 -2.54 4.23 -8.59
CA ALA A 82 -1.93 2.95 -8.24
C ALA A 82 -1.96 2.69 -6.72
N LEU A 83 -2.07 3.73 -5.88
CA LEU A 83 -2.14 3.59 -4.43
C LEU A 83 -3.46 2.91 -4.02
N ARG A 84 -3.36 1.77 -3.35
CA ARG A 84 -4.53 1.00 -2.88
C ARG A 84 -4.76 1.18 -1.39
N PHE A 85 -3.68 1.17 -0.61
CA PHE A 85 -3.75 1.35 0.84
C PHE A 85 -2.56 2.15 1.34
N GLU A 86 -2.73 2.89 2.43
CA GLU A 86 -1.62 3.52 3.14
C GLU A 86 -1.87 3.53 4.65
N GLY A 87 -0.79 3.60 5.43
CA GLY A 87 -0.91 3.69 6.87
C GLY A 87 0.41 3.44 7.58
N HIS A 88 0.36 2.76 8.73
CA HIS A 88 1.55 2.48 9.53
C HIS A 88 1.46 1.18 10.31
N ILE A 89 2.65 0.64 10.60
CA ILE A 89 2.87 -0.56 11.41
C ILE A 89 3.60 -0.12 12.68
N GLU A 90 3.00 -0.38 13.83
CA GLU A 90 3.65 -0.16 15.12
C GLU A 90 4.69 -1.24 15.41
N LEU A 91 5.73 -0.91 16.20
CA LEU A 91 6.79 -1.88 16.56
C LEU A 91 6.25 -3.13 17.27
N ASN A 92 5.11 -3.00 17.95
CA ASN A 92 4.49 -4.09 18.70
C ASN A 92 3.62 -5.00 17.83
N GLY A 93 3.53 -4.74 16.51
CA GLY A 93 2.78 -5.58 15.57
C GLY A 93 1.46 -5.01 15.03
N PRO A 94 0.72 -4.10 15.70
CA PRO A 94 -0.49 -3.54 15.10
C PRO A 94 -0.25 -2.89 13.74
N ILE A 95 -1.11 -3.23 12.79
CA ILE A 95 -1.12 -2.68 11.43
C ILE A 95 -2.37 -1.82 11.32
N TYR A 96 -2.19 -0.56 10.94
CA TYR A 96 -3.27 0.37 10.69
C TYR A 96 -3.19 0.82 9.23
N LEU A 97 -4.22 0.49 8.45
CA LEU A 97 -4.31 0.85 7.04
C LEU A 97 -5.59 1.64 6.79
N ALA A 98 -5.52 2.55 5.83
CA ALA A 98 -6.67 3.22 5.25
C ALA A 98 -6.84 2.74 3.81
N ASP A 99 -8.10 2.48 3.42
CA ASP A 99 -8.46 2.19 2.03
C ASP A 99 -8.32 3.45 1.17
N ARG A 100 -7.50 3.35 0.13
CA ARG A 100 -7.24 4.40 -0.85
C ARG A 100 -7.64 4.00 -2.26
N ARG A 101 -8.24 2.82 -2.43
CA ARG A 101 -8.74 2.37 -3.73
C ARG A 101 -9.67 3.45 -4.30
N PRO A 102 -9.57 3.78 -5.60
CA PRO A 102 -10.52 4.66 -6.24
C PRO A 102 -11.92 4.14 -5.96
N LYS A 103 -12.79 4.98 -5.39
CA LYS A 103 -14.20 4.63 -5.31
C LYS A 103 -14.64 4.51 -6.76
N VAL A 104 -15.11 3.33 -7.15
CA VAL A 104 -15.85 3.21 -8.41
C VAL A 104 -16.96 4.23 -8.30
N ALA A 105 -16.90 5.27 -9.12
CA ALA A 105 -18.02 6.18 -9.26
C ALA A 105 -19.12 5.33 -9.88
N ASN A 106 -19.99 4.76 -9.04
CA ASN A 106 -21.26 4.22 -9.49
C ASN A 106 -22.06 5.42 -10.00
N GLY A 107 -21.81 5.78 -11.26
CA GLY A 107 -22.72 6.58 -12.07
C GLY A 107 -23.97 5.74 -12.28
N LEU A 108 -24.89 5.85 -11.32
CA LEU A 108 -26.30 5.60 -11.56
C LEU A 108 -26.75 6.60 -12.63
N THR A 109 -26.87 6.12 -13.86
CA THR A 109 -27.78 6.72 -14.84
C THR A 109 -28.40 5.57 -15.61
N GLN A 110 -29.34 4.89 -14.95
CA GLN A 110 -30.49 4.33 -15.66
C GLN A 110 -31.37 5.51 -16.04
N ASP A 111 -31.08 6.15 -17.17
CA ASP A 111 -32.11 6.90 -17.88
C ASP A 111 -32.64 5.94 -18.95
N SER A 112 -33.82 5.41 -18.64
CA SER A 112 -34.68 4.77 -19.64
C SER A 112 -35.34 5.89 -20.44
N ASP A 113 -35.23 5.83 -21.76
CA ASP A 113 -36.29 6.24 -22.69
C ASP A 113 -36.33 5.20 -23.81
#